data_AF-A0A1Q4AET2-F1
#
_entry.id   AF-A0A1Q4AET2-F1
#
_cell.length_a   1.000
_cell.length_b   1.000
_cell.length_c   1.000
_cell.angle_alpha   90.00
_cell.angle_beta   90.00
_cell.angle_gamma   90.00
#
_symmetry.space_group_name_H-M   'P 1'
#
loop_
_entity.id
_entity.type
_entity.pdbx_description
1 polymer ?
#
loop_
_entity_poly.entity_id
_entity_poly.type
_entity_poly.pdbx_seq_one_letter_code
_entity_poly.pdbx_strand_id
1 'polypeptide(L)'
;MLLIAIVIAQLLDPLRILFVGVAYFVSRLATRPDLGWLGLVAAIVAIAAGYPFLILGQSGDIAWTTAAVGVISNALITLVLAGLLRLRRRFA
;
A
#
# COMPACT_ATOMS: atom_id res chain seq x y z
N MET A 1 2.37 -12.92 -18.73
CA MET A 1 1.03 -12.27 -18.74
C MET A 1 0.37 -12.25 -17.36
N LEU A 2 0.35 -13.36 -16.61
CA LEU A 2 -0.29 -13.44 -15.29
C LEU A 2 0.26 -12.43 -14.26
N LEU A 3 1.59 -12.30 -14.15
CA LEU A 3 2.22 -11.39 -13.17
C LEU A 3 1.85 -9.92 -13.37
N ILE A 4 1.86 -9.45 -14.62
CA ILE A 4 1.50 -8.06 -14.97
C ILE A 4 0.03 -7.80 -14.63
N ALA A 5 -0.86 -8.75 -14.90
CA ALA A 5 -2.28 -8.63 -14.55
C ALA A 5 -2.47 -8.54 -13.02
N ILE A 6 -1.72 -9.33 -12.24
CA ILE A 6 -1.74 -9.25 -10.77
C ILE A 6 -1.25 -7.89 -10.29
N VAL A 7 -0.16 -7.37 -10.86
CA VAL A 7 0.38 -6.04 -10.52
C VAL A 7 -0.64 -4.94 -10.80
N ILE A 8 -1.23 -4.93 -12.01
CA ILE A 8 -2.24 -3.92 -12.39
C ILE A 8 -3.47 -4.02 -11.51
N ALA A 9 -3.98 -5.23 -11.27
CA ALA A 9 -5.15 -5.45 -10.43
C ALA A 9 -4.93 -4.92 -9.01
N GLN A 10 -3.74 -5.13 -8.43
CA GLN A 10 -3.41 -4.63 -7.10
C GLN A 10 -3.23 -3.10 -7.06
N LEU A 11 -2.60 -2.52 -8.07
CA LEU A 11 -2.38 -1.07 -8.15
C LEU A 11 -3.69 -0.30 -8.31
N LEU A 12 -4.66 -0.87 -9.02
CA LEU A 12 -5.97 -0.28 -9.27
C LEU A 12 -7.04 -0.72 -8.28
N ASP A 13 -6.68 -1.52 -7.28
CA ASP A 13 -7.64 -1.99 -6.29
C ASP A 13 -8.06 -0.83 -5.37
N PRO A 14 -9.34 -0.40 -5.42
CA PRO A 14 -9.80 0.76 -4.68
C PRO A 14 -9.74 0.56 -3.16
N LEU A 15 -9.96 -0.66 -2.66
CA LEU A 15 -9.90 -0.94 -1.23
C LEU A 15 -8.46 -0.87 -0.73
N ARG A 16 -7.53 -1.42 -1.51
CA ARG A 16 -6.10 -1.34 -1.19
C ARG A 16 -5.62 0.11 -1.18
N ILE A 17 -5.98 0.89 -2.19
CA ILE A 17 -5.66 2.33 -2.25
C ILE A 17 -6.19 3.05 -1.01
N LEU A 18 -7.43 2.74 -0.60
CA LEU A 18 -8.03 3.33 0.60
C LEU A 18 -7.23 2.96 1.86
N PHE A 19 -6.92 1.69 2.09
CA PHE A 19 -6.18 1.26 3.28
C PHE A 19 -4.77 1.85 3.34
N VAL A 20 -4.04 1.83 2.22
CA VAL A 20 -2.69 2.41 2.13
C VAL A 20 -2.75 3.93 2.32
N GLY A 21 -3.76 4.59 1.73
CA GLY A 21 -4.01 6.01 1.91
C GLY A 21 -4.24 6.39 3.37
N VAL A 22 -5.14 5.67 4.05
CA VAL A 22 -5.38 5.87 5.48
C VAL A 22 -4.10 5.67 6.30
N ALA A 23 -3.36 4.58 6.06
CA ALA A 23 -2.09 4.33 6.74
C ALA A 23 -1.09 5.48 6.54
N TYR A 24 -1.01 6.01 5.32
CA TYR A 24 -0.15 7.16 5.00
C TYR A 24 -0.60 8.45 5.70
N PHE A 25 -1.90 8.77 5.74
CA PHE A 25 -2.35 9.97 6.45
C PHE A 25 -2.21 9.83 7.97
N VAL A 26 -2.46 8.66 8.53
CA VAL A 26 -2.25 8.37 9.95
C VAL A 26 -0.77 8.50 10.31
N SER A 27 0.14 7.99 9.47
CA SER A 27 1.59 8.12 9.72
C SER A 27 2.04 9.58 9.77
N ARG A 28 1.40 10.45 8.99
CA ARG A 28 1.66 11.89 8.96
C ARG A 28 1.13 12.65 10.19
N LEU A 29 0.15 12.08 10.90
CA LEU A 29 -0.40 12.65 12.14
C LEU A 29 0.44 12.29 13.37
N ALA A 30 1.40 11.36 13.24
CA ALA A 30 2.26 10.95 14.33
C ALA A 30 3.12 12.14 14.84
N THR A 31 3.11 12.35 16.15
CA THR A 31 3.91 13.41 16.82
C THR A 31 5.41 13.21 16.62
N ARG A 32 5.85 11.96 16.45
CA ARG A 32 7.24 11.59 16.14
C ARG A 32 7.31 11.10 14.68
N PRO A 33 7.91 11.88 13.76
CA PRO A 33 7.88 11.56 12.33
C PRO A 33 8.59 10.24 12.00
N ASP A 34 9.68 9.92 12.69
CA ASP A 34 10.42 8.66 12.46
C ASP A 34 9.58 7.42 12.81
N LEU A 35 8.84 7.48 13.92
CA LEU A 35 7.90 6.42 14.30
C LEU A 35 6.71 6.35 13.35
N GLY A 36 6.25 7.48 12.82
CA GLY A 36 5.24 7.53 11.78
C GLY A 36 5.68 6.76 10.53
N TRP A 37 6.89 7.01 10.03
CA TRP A 37 7.43 6.30 8.87
C TRP A 37 7.63 4.81 9.13
N LEU A 38 8.14 4.42 10.30
CA LEU A 38 8.24 3.00 10.67
C LEU A 38 6.86 2.33 10.73
N GLY A 39 5.87 3.01 11.32
CA GLY A 39 4.49 2.55 11.36
C GLY A 39 3.88 2.40 9.96
N LEU A 40 4.23 3.30 9.03
CA LEU A 40 3.80 3.20 7.63
C LEU A 40 4.40 1.99 6.92
N VAL A 41 5.70 1.72 7.11
CA VAL A 41 6.36 0.54 6.54
C VAL A 41 5.71 -0.73 7.09
N ALA A 42 5.48 -0.79 8.41
CA ALA A 42 4.79 -1.91 9.03
C ALA A 42 3.37 -2.08 8.46
N ALA A 43 2.62 -0.99 8.29
CA ALA A 43 1.28 -1.03 7.71
C ALA A 43 1.29 -1.50 6.25
N ILE A 44 2.25 -1.05 5.44
CA ILE A 44 2.42 -1.50 4.05
C ILE A 44 2.59 -3.02 4.00
N VAL A 45 3.46 -3.57 4.85
CA VAL A 45 3.71 -5.01 4.93
C VAL A 45 2.49 -5.75 5.46
N ALA A 46 1.85 -5.26 6.52
CA ALA A 46 0.67 -5.87 7.12
C ALA A 46 -0.52 -5.91 6.15
N ILE A 47 -0.79 -4.80 5.44
CA ILE A 47 -1.83 -4.75 4.41
C ILE A 47 -1.46 -5.72 3.28
N ALA A 48 -0.22 -5.71 2.79
CA ALA A 48 0.18 -6.60 1.71
C ALA A 48 0.06 -8.08 2.08
N ALA A 49 0.47 -8.45 3.29
CA ALA A 49 0.37 -9.80 3.81
C ALA A 49 -1.07 -10.20 4.07
N GLY A 50 -1.89 -9.35 4.71
CA GLY A 50 -3.25 -9.69 5.09
C GLY A 50 -4.25 -9.70 3.93
N TYR A 51 -4.09 -8.80 2.95
CA TYR A 51 -5.05 -8.60 1.87
C TYR A 51 -5.39 -9.87 1.06
N PRO A 52 -4.43 -10.67 0.55
CA PRO A 52 -4.76 -11.86 -0.22
C PRO A 52 -5.53 -12.91 0.58
N PHE A 53 -5.22 -13.08 1.87
CA PHE A 53 -5.89 -14.10 2.69
C PHE A 53 -7.23 -13.60 3.25
N LEU A 54 -7.25 -12.40 3.82
CA LEU A 54 -8.40 -11.87 4.56
C LEU A 54 -9.47 -11.26 3.67
N ILE A 55 -9.08 -10.69 2.51
CA ILE A 55 -10.00 -9.99 1.61
C ILE A 55 -10.29 -10.83 0.36
N LEU A 56 -9.25 -11.39 -0.27
CA LEU A 56 -9.40 -12.15 -1.51
C LEU A 56 -9.66 -13.65 -1.29
N GLY A 57 -9.54 -14.15 -0.05
CA GLY A 57 -9.74 -15.57 0.27
C GLY A 57 -8.74 -16.53 -0.41
N GLN A 58 -7.58 -16.01 -0.84
CA GLN A 58 -6.56 -16.78 -1.55
C GLN A 58 -5.74 -17.62 -0.56
N SER A 59 -5.23 -18.75 -1.03
CA SER A 59 -4.34 -19.63 -0.27
C SER A 59 -3.24 -20.23 -1.15
N GLY A 60 -2.24 -20.86 -0.53
CA GLY A 60 -1.09 -21.45 -1.21
C GLY A 60 -0.14 -20.44 -1.87
N ASP A 61 0.63 -20.89 -2.85
CA ASP A 61 1.70 -20.12 -3.48
C ASP A 61 1.21 -18.84 -4.17
N ILE A 62 -0.04 -18.85 -4.66
CA ILE A 62 -0.67 -17.69 -5.28
C ILE A 62 -0.83 -16.58 -4.24
N ALA A 63 -1.32 -16.89 -3.04
CA ALA A 63 -1.51 -15.88 -1.98
C ALA A 63 -0.19 -15.24 -1.54
N TRP A 64 0.87 -16.04 -1.42
CA TRP A 64 2.21 -15.54 -1.08
C TRP A 64 2.82 -14.68 -2.19
N THR A 65 2.63 -15.09 -3.44
CA THR A 65 3.06 -14.28 -4.59
C THR A 65 2.30 -12.96 -4.64
N THR A 66 0.98 -12.99 -4.43
CA THR A 66 0.13 -11.79 -4.36
C THR A 66 0.52 -10.91 -3.19
N ALA A 67 0.89 -11.46 -2.03
CA ALA A 67 1.39 -10.70 -0.89
C ALA A 67 2.71 -9.98 -1.20
N ALA A 68 3.67 -10.68 -1.80
CA ALA A 68 4.97 -10.12 -2.17
C ALA A 68 4.83 -8.96 -3.17
N VAL A 69 4.04 -9.17 -4.23
CA VAL A 69 3.70 -8.09 -5.19
C VAL A 69 2.95 -6.96 -4.49
N GLY A 70 2.10 -7.30 -3.51
CA GLY A 70 1.34 -6.36 -2.72
C GLY A 70 2.18 -5.36 -1.94
N VAL A 71 3.35 -5.75 -1.45
CA VAL A 71 4.28 -4.86 -0.74
C VAL A 71 4.76 -3.77 -1.70
N ILE A 72 5.16 -4.17 -2.92
CA ILE A 72 5.65 -3.26 -3.96
C ILE A 72 4.52 -2.32 -4.39
N SER A 73 3.33 -2.85 -4.67
CA SER A 73 2.15 -2.06 -5.03
C SER A 73 1.81 -1.02 -3.96
N ASN A 74 1.80 -1.41 -2.69
CA ASN A 74 1.53 -0.50 -1.58
C ASN A 74 2.59 0.61 -1.45
N ALA A 75 3.87 0.29 -1.65
CA ALA A 75 4.94 1.27 -1.65
C ALA A 75 4.80 2.28 -2.81
N LEU A 76 4.44 1.80 -4.01
CA LEU A 76 4.20 2.66 -5.17
C LEU A 76 3.01 3.61 -4.93
N ILE A 77 1.88 3.09 -4.43
CA ILE A 77 0.70 3.90 -4.07
C ILE A 77 1.11 4.99 -3.06
N THR A 78 1.87 4.62 -2.03
CA THR A 78 2.36 5.55 -1.02
C THR A 78 3.24 6.65 -1.63
N LEU A 79 4.13 6.30 -2.55
CA LEU A 79 5.01 7.25 -3.24
C LEU A 79 4.22 8.21 -4.12
N VAL A 80 3.20 7.72 -4.84
CA VAL A 80 2.28 8.56 -5.63
C VAL A 80 1.53 9.52 -4.73
N LEU A 81 0.97 9.06 -3.61
CA LEU A 81 0.27 9.92 -2.64
C LEU A 81 1.19 11.02 -2.08
N ALA A 82 2.42 10.65 -1.71
CA ALA A 82 3.42 11.60 -1.24
C ALA A 82 3.79 12.63 -2.33
N GLY A 83 3.96 12.18 -3.58
CA GLY A 83 4.23 13.03 -4.74
C GLY A 83 3.09 14.01 -5.03
N LEU A 84 1.85 13.54 -5.06
CA LEU A 84 0.67 14.36 -5.29
C LEU A 84 0.48 15.43 -4.21
N LEU A 85 0.72 15.09 -2.94
CA LEU A 85 0.65 16.06 -1.84
C LEU A 85 1.76 17.11 -1.92
N ARG A 86 2.99 16.71 -2.29
CA ARG A 86 4.07 17.67 -2.53
C ARG A 86 3.74 18.61 -3.69
N LEU A 87 3.15 18.08 -4.76
CA LEU A 87 2.72 18.87 -5.92
C LEU A 87 1.62 19.85 -5.52
N ARG A 88 0.59 19.40 -4.80
CA ARG A 88 -0.50 20.25 -4.30
C ARG A 88 0.03 21.41 -3.46
N ARG A 89 1.00 21.17 -2.57
CA ARG A 89 1.61 22.24 -1.75
C ARG A 89 2.46 23.23 -2.53
N ARG A 90 2.93 22.87 -3.73
CA ARG A 90 3.73 23.76 -4.58
C ARG A 90 2.86 24.69 -5.42
N PHE A 91 1.63 24.29 -5.70
CA PHE A 91 0.67 25.02 -6.54
C PHE A 91 -0.54 25.57 -5.77
N ALA A 92 -0.57 25.44 -4.44
CA ALA A 92 -1.56 26.03 -3.54
C ALA A 92 -0.88 27.09 -2.68
#